data_AF-A0A6A4E4Y4-F1
#
_entry.id   AF-A0A6A4E4Y4-F1
#
_cell.length_a   1.000
_cell.length_b   1.000
_cell.length_c   1.000
_cell.angle_alpha   90.00
_cell.angle_beta   90.00
_cell.angle_gamma   90.00
#
_symmetry.space_group_name_H-M   'P 1'
#
loop_
_entity.id
_entity.type
_entity.pdbx_description
1 polymer ?
#
loop_
_entity_poly.entity_id
_entity_poly.type
_entity_poly.pdbx_seq_one_letter_code
_entity_poly.pdbx_strand_id
1 'polypeptide(L)'
;MKKQLNYRGRGNAAKLIDFNLSASRTSPLISNTFDLNLIYLATKVVIFLVVNMAPFALIGVDYAGIKTPQFQFTHLHGADPFLDIEMASTGKVVCLELICIEP
;
A
#
# COMPACT_ATOMS: atom_id res chain seq x y z
N MET A 1 4.16 -16.06 -5.73
CA MET A 1 3.50 -14.91 -5.06
C MET A 1 4.56 -13.91 -4.63
N LYS A 2 4.73 -12.80 -5.37
CA LYS A 2 5.58 -11.67 -4.95
C LYS A 2 4.67 -10.68 -4.20
N LYS A 3 4.89 -10.49 -2.89
CA LYS A 3 3.87 -9.84 -2.02
C LYS A 3 4.18 -8.39 -1.64
N GLN A 4 5.44 -7.98 -1.49
CA GLN A 4 5.82 -6.58 -1.40
C GLN A 4 7.31 -6.38 -1.70
N LEU A 5 7.63 -5.41 -2.57
CA LEU A 5 8.99 -4.98 -2.87
C LEU A 5 9.13 -3.50 -2.49
N ASN A 6 10.09 -3.19 -1.62
CA ASN A 6 10.45 -1.81 -1.33
C ASN A 6 11.73 -1.48 -2.10
N TYR A 7 11.73 -0.37 -2.84
CA TYR A 7 12.86 0.05 -3.65
C TYR A 7 13.08 1.56 -3.53
N ARG A 8 14.32 1.98 -3.74
CA ARG A 8 14.72 3.39 -3.84
C ARG A 8 15.06 3.71 -5.29
N GLY A 9 14.36 4.68 -5.87
CA GLY A 9 14.72 5.27 -7.17
C GLY A 9 15.62 6.49 -7.00
N ARG A 10 16.69 6.59 -7.79
CA ARG A 10 17.45 7.84 -7.99
C ARG A 10 17.85 7.94 -9.46
N GLY A 11 17.28 8.91 -10.18
CA GLY A 11 17.39 8.98 -11.64
C GLY A 11 16.83 7.71 -12.28
N ASN A 12 17.59 7.10 -13.18
CA ASN A 12 17.20 5.85 -13.87
C ASN A 12 17.59 4.56 -13.13
N ALA A 13 18.16 4.66 -11.93
CA ALA A 13 18.57 3.49 -11.16
C ALA A 13 17.55 3.18 -10.04
N ALA A 14 17.11 1.91 -9.99
CA ALA A 14 16.31 1.36 -8.91
C ALA A 14 17.16 0.39 -8.07
N LYS A 15 17.22 0.63 -6.75
CA LYS A 15 17.90 -0.26 -5.80
C LYS A 15 16.88 -0.94 -4.90
N LEU A 16 17.00 -2.25 -4.74
CA LEU A 16 16.17 -3.04 -3.83
C LEU A 16 16.55 -2.73 -2.38
N ILE A 17 15.56 -2.42 -1.54
CA ILE A 17 15.75 -2.17 -0.11
C ILE A 17 15.47 -3.46 0.65
N ASP A 18 14.27 -4.01 0.45
CA ASP A 18 13.81 -5.21 1.15
C ASP A 18 12.69 -5.89 0.35
N PHE A 19 12.51 -7.18 0.60
CA PHE A 19 11.52 -8.02 -0.05
C PHE A 19 10.77 -8.87 0.98
N ASN A 20 9.46 -8.65 1.07
CA ASN A 20 8.59 -9.35 2.01
C ASN A 20 7.70 -10.38 1.30
N LEU A 21 7.76 -11.63 1.79
CA LEU A 21 6.99 -12.77 1.30
C LEU A 21 5.62 -12.95 2.01
N SER A 22 5.27 -12.06 2.95
CA SER A 22 4.00 -12.03 3.67
C SER A 22 3.10 -10.89 3.17
N ALA A 23 1.81 -10.91 3.54
CA ALA A 23 0.88 -9.86 3.13
C ALA A 23 1.31 -8.52 3.74
N SER A 24 1.30 -7.45 2.95
CA SER A 24 1.72 -6.13 3.42
C SER A 24 0.62 -5.40 4.17
N ARG A 25 1.02 -4.51 5.07
CA ARG A 25 0.13 -3.52 5.69
C ARG A 25 -0.50 -2.55 4.69
N THR A 26 -0.03 -2.51 3.43
CA THR A 26 -0.62 -1.75 2.32
C THR A 26 -1.63 -2.54 1.50
N SER A 27 -1.68 -3.87 1.61
CA SER A 27 -2.60 -4.71 0.83
C SER A 27 -4.07 -4.32 0.96
N PRO A 28 -4.60 -3.92 2.14
CA PRO A 28 -6.00 -3.47 2.25
C PRO A 28 -6.30 -2.18 1.50
N LEU A 29 -5.36 -1.23 1.47
CA LEU A 29 -5.52 0.01 0.71
C LEU A 29 -5.66 -0.30 -0.77
N ILE A 30 -4.70 -1.05 -1.32
CA ILE A 30 -4.68 -1.42 -2.74
C ILE A 30 -5.94 -2.21 -3.09
N SER A 31 -6.40 -3.09 -2.19
CA SER A 31 -7.64 -3.85 -2.43
C SER A 31 -8.86 -2.94 -2.55
N ASN A 32 -8.97 -1.91 -1.70
CA ASN A 32 -10.09 -0.97 -1.75
C ASN A 32 -9.98 0.02 -2.91
N THR A 33 -8.78 0.48 -3.25
CA THR A 33 -8.56 1.44 -4.34
C THR A 33 -8.78 0.83 -5.72
N PHE A 34 -8.60 -0.48 -5.89
CA PHE A 34 -8.83 -1.15 -7.17
C PHE A 34 -10.08 -2.03 -7.18
N ASP A 35 -10.86 -2.01 -6.10
CA ASP A 35 -12.01 -2.90 -5.89
C ASP A 35 -11.68 -4.39 -6.15
N LEU A 36 -10.52 -4.82 -5.65
CA LEU A 36 -9.99 -6.17 -5.87
C LEU A 36 -9.54 -6.78 -4.55
N ASN A 37 -10.19 -7.86 -4.13
CA ASN A 37 -9.79 -8.55 -2.90
C ASN A 37 -8.51 -9.39 -3.11
N LEU A 38 -7.36 -8.73 -2.90
CA LEU A 38 -6.04 -9.35 -3.04
C LEU A 38 -5.83 -10.53 -2.08
N ILE A 39 -6.40 -10.46 -0.88
CA ILE A 39 -6.27 -11.53 0.12
C ILE A 39 -7.02 -12.77 -0.34
N TYR A 40 -8.24 -12.60 -0.84
CA TYR A 40 -9.05 -13.71 -1.36
C TYR A 40 -8.39 -14.38 -2.56
N LEU A 41 -7.88 -13.60 -3.52
CA LEU A 41 -7.11 -14.11 -4.65
C LEU A 41 -5.85 -14.85 -4.20
N ALA A 42 -5.11 -14.27 -3.26
CA ALA A 42 -3.92 -14.88 -2.68
C ALA A 42 -4.24 -16.22 -2.00
N THR A 43 -5.32 -16.29 -1.23
CA THR A 43 -5.76 -17.52 -0.55
C THR A 43 -6.11 -18.60 -1.55
N LYS A 44 -6.84 -18.28 -2.63
CA LYS A 44 -7.15 -19.24 -3.71
C LYS A 44 -5.89 -19.85 -4.33
N VAL A 45 -4.87 -19.03 -4.56
CA VAL A 45 -3.58 -19.51 -5.07
C VAL A 45 -2.90 -20.44 -4.07
N VAL A 46 -2.94 -20.13 -2.78
CA VAL A 46 -2.32 -20.97 -1.72
C VAL A 46 -2.98 -22.34 -1.62
N ILE A 47 -4.29 -22.43 -1.83
CA ILE A 47 -5.05 -23.70 -1.82
C ILE A 47 -5.14 -24.37 -3.20
N PHE A 48 -4.28 -23.97 -4.16
CA PHE A 48 -4.20 -24.54 -5.51
C PHE A 48 -5.50 -24.47 -6.33
N LEU A 49 -6.37 -23.51 -6.05
CA LEU A 49 -7.57 -23.25 -6.84
C LEU A 49 -7.23 -22.41 -8.08
N VAL A 50 -7.92 -22.67 -9.19
CA VAL A 50 -7.79 -21.87 -10.42
C VAL A 50 -8.30 -20.46 -10.14
N VAL A 51 -7.44 -19.47 -10.41
CA VAL A 51 -7.76 -18.05 -10.26
C VAL A 51 -7.83 -17.42 -11.65
N ASN A 52 -9.04 -17.11 -12.10
CA ASN A 52 -9.25 -16.25 -13.26
C ASN A 52 -9.14 -14.80 -12.78
N MET A 53 -8.01 -14.17 -13.07
CA MET A 53 -7.83 -12.76 -12.76
C MET A 53 -8.59 -11.93 -13.81
N ALA A 54 -9.52 -11.09 -13.38
CA ALA A 54 -10.08 -10.07 -14.26
C ALA A 54 -8.94 -9.14 -14.73
N PRO A 55 -8.96 -8.65 -15.98
CA PRO A 55 -8.01 -7.64 -16.42
C PRO A 55 -8.20 -6.39 -15.55
N PHE A 56 -7.21 -6.08 -14.72
CA PHE A 56 -7.22 -4.87 -13.91
C PHE A 56 -6.42 -3.81 -14.67
N ALA A 57 -7.05 -2.66 -14.94
CA ALA A 57 -6.37 -1.55 -15.58
C ALA A 57 -5.71 -0.68 -14.49
N LEU A 58 -4.39 -0.53 -14.56
CA LEU A 58 -3.65 0.47 -13.78
C LEU A 58 -3.87 1.90 -14.33
N ILE A 59 -4.58 2.02 -15.46
CA ILE A 59 -4.75 3.23 -16.27
C ILE A 59 -6.25 3.43 -16.45
N GLY A 60 -6.76 4.63 -16.16
CA GLY A 60 -8.20 4.96 -16.26
C GLY A 60 -8.97 4.95 -14.93
N VAL A 61 -8.28 5.10 -13.81
CA VAL A 61 -8.92 5.33 -12.50
C VAL A 61 -8.99 6.84 -12.27
N ASP A 62 -10.19 7.40 -12.20
CA ASP A 62 -10.43 8.84 -12.01
C ASP A 62 -10.21 9.33 -10.58
N TYR A 63 -9.58 8.50 -9.74
CA TYR A 63 -9.33 8.78 -8.33
C TYR A 63 -7.98 8.25 -7.85
N ALA A 64 -7.38 8.96 -6.92
CA ALA A 64 -6.17 8.61 -6.21
C ALA A 64 -6.51 8.07 -4.82
N GLY A 65 -5.93 6.93 -4.46
CA GLY A 65 -5.95 6.41 -3.08
C GLY A 65 -4.80 7.00 -2.26
N ILE A 66 -5.12 7.85 -1.29
CA ILE A 66 -4.14 8.49 -0.41
C ILE A 66 -4.13 7.78 0.95
N LYS A 67 -2.93 7.48 1.44
CA LYS A 67 -2.73 6.91 2.78
C LYS A 67 -1.89 7.86 3.62
N THR A 68 -2.45 8.27 4.75
CA THR A 68 -1.78 9.17 5.69
C THR A 68 -1.54 8.44 7.01
N PRO A 69 -0.30 8.44 7.55
CA PRO A 69 -0.03 7.88 8.88
C PRO A 69 -0.67 8.73 9.97
N GLN A 70 -1.20 8.07 11.00
CA GLN A 70 -1.71 8.72 12.19
C GLN A 70 -0.73 8.48 13.35
N PHE A 71 -0.40 9.55 14.05
CA PHE A 71 0.50 9.54 15.21
C PHE A 71 -0.25 9.97 16.48
N GLN A 72 0.21 9.47 17.62
CA GLN A 72 -0.38 9.76 18.93
C GLN A 72 0.66 10.40 19.88
N PHE A 73 1.38 11.41 19.39
CA PHE A 73 2.40 12.13 20.18
C PHE A 73 1.80 12.81 21.42
N THR A 74 0.52 13.18 21.39
CA THR A 74 -0.19 13.78 22.53
C THR A 74 -0.37 12.83 23.72
N HIS A 75 -0.42 11.52 23.50
CA HIS A 75 -0.55 10.53 24.57
C HIS A 75 0.80 9.97 25.05
N LEU A 76 1.87 10.20 24.29
CA LEU A 76 3.23 9.75 24.59
C LEU A 76 4.03 10.93 25.14
N HIS A 77 3.84 11.24 26.41
CA HIS A 77 4.59 12.32 27.07
C HIS A 77 6.11 12.08 26.96
N GLY A 78 6.83 13.03 26.37
CA GLY A 78 8.27 12.95 26.13
C GLY A 78 8.67 12.30 24.79
N ALA A 79 7.71 11.90 23.95
CA ALA A 79 8.00 11.49 22.58
C ALA A 79 8.28 12.71 21.69
N ASP A 80 9.40 12.67 20.99
CA ASP A 80 9.82 13.72 20.06
C ASP A 80 9.09 13.54 18.71
N PRO A 81 8.40 14.57 18.16
CA PRO A 81 7.61 14.44 16.93
C PRO A 81 8.48 14.45 15.65
N PHE A 82 9.59 13.73 15.63
CA PHE A 82 10.42 13.53 14.44
C PHE A 82 10.22 12.14 13.84
N LEU A 83 10.41 12.06 12.52
CA LEU A 83 10.38 10.81 11.77
C LEU A 83 11.80 10.26 11.65
N ASP A 84 12.00 9.05 12.14
CA ASP A 84 13.25 8.31 12.01
C ASP A 84 13.05 7.03 11.19
N ILE A 85 14.09 6.19 11.08
CA ILE A 85 14.08 4.90 10.39
C ILE A 85 13.07 3.95 11.05
N GLU A 86 12.85 4.08 12.35
CA GLU A 86 11.84 3.34 13.09
C GLU A 86 10.43 3.90 12.89
N MET A 87 9.46 3.00 12.72
CA MET A 87 8.08 3.39 12.46
C MET A 87 7.37 3.81 13.75
N ALA A 88 7.18 5.13 13.93
CA ALA A 88 6.46 5.70 15.07
C ALA A 88 4.92 5.78 14.90
N SER A 89 4.37 5.51 13.71
CA SER A 89 2.93 5.64 13.45
C SER A 89 2.13 4.52 14.12
N THR A 90 1.04 4.87 14.80
CA THR A 90 0.13 3.89 15.45
C THR A 90 -1.06 3.52 14.58
N GLY A 91 -1.45 4.40 13.66
CA GLY A 91 -2.60 4.19 12.79
C GLY A 91 -2.36 4.67 11.35
N LYS A 92 -3.39 4.49 10.52
CA LYS A 92 -3.44 4.99 9.14
C LYS A 92 -4.85 5.42 8.80
N VAL A 93 -4.98 6.54 8.10
CA VAL A 93 -6.22 6.99 7.48
C VAL A 93 -6.09 6.79 5.97
N VAL A 94 -7.19 6.41 5.33
CA VAL A 94 -7.26 6.20 3.90
C VAL A 94 -8.36 7.09 3.34
N CYS A 95 -8.01 7.87 2.33
CA CYS A 95 -8.92 8.74 1.60
C CYS A 95 -8.87 8.39 0.11
N LEU A 96 -9.99 8.57 -0.58
CA LEU A 96 -10.06 8.55 -2.04
C LEU A 96 -10.30 9.98 -2.50
N GLU A 97 -9.45 10.48 -3.38
CA GLU A 97 -9.55 11.82 -3.96
C GLU A 97 -9.78 11.70 -5.46
N LEU A 98 -10.77 12.41 -6.01
CA LEU A 98 -10.96 12.46 -7.45
C LEU A 98 -9.80 13.22 -8.10
N ILE A 99 -9.18 12.59 -9.10
CA ILE A 99 -8.16 13.23 -9.90
C ILE A 99 -8.90 14.09 -10.93
N CYS A 100 -8.95 15.40 -10.69
CA CYS A 100 -9.28 16.35 -11.76
C CYS A 100 -8.14 16.33 -12.76
N ILE A 101 -8.26 15.49 -13.80
CA ILE A 101 -7.47 15.67 -15.01
C ILE A 101 -8.09 16.89 -15.71
N GLU A 102 -7.59 18.08 -15.41
CA GLU A 102 -7.84 19.21 -16.31
C GLU A 102 -7.25 18.84 -17.69
N PRO A 103 -8.02 19.02 -18.78
CA PRO A 103 -7.58 18.68 -20.12
C PRO A 103 -6.39 19.52 -20.61
#